data_AF-A0A945X2P1-F1
#
_entry.id   AF-A0A945X2P1-F1
#
_cell.length_a   1.000
_cell.length_b   1.000
_cell.length_c   1.000
_cell.angle_alpha   90.00
_cell.angle_beta   90.00
_cell.angle_gamma   90.00
#
_symmetry.space_group_name_H-M   'P 1'
#
loop_
_entity.id
_entity.type
_entity.pdbx_description
1 polymer ?
#
loop_
_entity_poly.entity_id
_entity_poly.type
_entity_poly.pdbx_seq_one_letter_code
_entity_poly.pdbx_strand_id
1 'polypeptide(L)'
;MMMNSYTEHLEPAPEEIRAFASSETGADWDEGWYQQIESLVQKAADASDDDGAERYLDMLLWCIVDSGPLGKGFAPSIDKAADAMQRKRKQAFKKQRESDRRSRNRTSRSS
;
A
#
# COMPACT_ATOMS: atom_id res chain seq x y z
N MET A 1 -10.94 4.39 -18.10
CA MET A 1 -9.89 4.72 -17.13
C MET A 1 -9.26 3.41 -16.70
N MET A 2 -7.94 3.28 -16.74
CA MET A 2 -7.28 2.21 -16.00
C MET A 2 -7.37 2.61 -14.52
N MET A 3 -8.16 1.87 -13.74
CA MET A 3 -8.09 1.95 -12.28
C MET A 3 -6.75 1.39 -11.83
N ASN A 4 -6.17 1.94 -10.76
CA ASN A 4 -4.95 1.39 -10.19
C ASN A 4 -5.23 -0.02 -9.63
N SER A 5 -4.18 -0.84 -9.58
CA SER A 5 -4.26 -2.25 -9.20
C SER A 5 -4.60 -2.49 -7.72
N TYR A 6 -4.64 -1.44 -6.90
CA TYR A 6 -4.90 -1.53 -5.47
C TYR A 6 -6.34 -1.17 -5.10
N THR A 7 -7.11 -0.56 -6.01
CA THR A 7 -8.47 -0.11 -5.72
C THR A 7 -9.36 -1.24 -5.18
N GLU A 8 -9.31 -2.43 -5.80
CA GLU A 8 -10.09 -3.60 -5.35
C GLU A 8 -9.65 -4.10 -3.95
N HIS A 9 -8.37 -3.92 -3.60
CA HIS A 9 -7.89 -4.27 -2.27
C HIS A 9 -8.37 -3.29 -1.21
N LEU A 10 -8.48 -2.00 -1.58
CA LEU A 10 -8.82 -0.91 -0.68
C LEU A 10 -10.32 -0.68 -0.51
N GLU A 11 -11.17 -1.21 -1.40
CA GLU A 11 -12.63 -1.06 -1.34
C GLU A 11 -13.22 -1.37 0.06
N PRO A 12 -12.81 -2.43 0.77
CA PRO A 12 -13.36 -2.74 2.10
C PRO A 12 -12.78 -1.88 3.24
N ALA A 13 -11.65 -1.20 3.02
CA ALA A 13 -10.89 -0.56 4.09
C ALA A 13 -11.69 0.51 4.87
N PRO A 14 -12.55 1.37 4.25
CA PRO A 14 -13.35 2.33 5.00
C PRO A 14 -14.30 1.68 6.01
N GLU A 15 -14.93 0.55 5.65
CA GLU A 15 -15.81 -0.17 6.57
C GLU A 15 -15.02 -0.84 7.69
N GLU A 16 -13.86 -1.42 7.38
CA GLU A 16 -12.97 -2.04 8.36
C GLU A 16 -12.43 -1.00 9.37
N ILE A 17 -12.07 0.20 8.91
CA ILE A 17 -11.63 1.31 9.77
C ILE A 17 -12.73 1.70 10.75
N ARG A 18 -13.97 1.90 10.28
CA ARG A 18 -15.11 2.24 11.13
C ARG A 18 -15.44 1.14 12.13
N ALA A 19 -15.40 -0.11 11.69
CA ALA A 19 -15.59 -1.26 12.56
C ALA A 19 -14.53 -1.29 13.68
N PHE A 20 -13.26 -1.05 13.34
CA PHE A 20 -12.18 -0.97 14.32
C PHE A 20 -12.37 0.20 15.28
N ALA A 21 -12.68 1.40 14.78
CA ALA A 21 -12.92 2.59 15.60
C ALA A 21 -14.07 2.39 16.60
N SER A 22 -15.08 1.58 16.24
CA SER A 22 -16.19 1.22 17.13
C SER A 22 -15.87 0.10 18.14
N SER A 23 -14.70 -0.55 18.02
CA SER A 23 -14.28 -1.62 18.92
C SER A 23 -13.71 -1.06 20.22
N GLU A 24 -13.67 -1.88 21.28
CA GLU A 24 -13.07 -1.51 22.57
C GLU A 24 -11.62 -1.01 22.41
N THR A 25 -10.83 -1.67 21.56
CA THR A 25 -9.44 -1.26 21.29
C THR A 25 -9.35 0.05 20.49
N GLY A 26 -10.26 0.27 19.55
CA GLY A 26 -10.20 1.42 18.65
C GLY A 26 -10.88 2.67 19.18
N ALA A 27 -11.82 2.55 20.12
CA ALA A 27 -12.57 3.66 20.68
C ALA A 27 -11.70 4.64 21.50
N ASP A 28 -10.56 4.16 22.01
CA ASP A 28 -9.60 4.98 22.77
C ASP A 28 -8.68 5.84 21.89
N TRP A 29 -8.76 5.70 20.56
CA TRP A 29 -7.88 6.39 19.61
C TRP A 29 -8.46 7.70 19.09
N ASP A 30 -7.56 8.57 18.63
CA ASP A 30 -7.90 9.89 18.12
C ASP A 30 -8.76 9.82 16.84
N GLU A 31 -9.88 10.55 16.83
CA GLU A 31 -10.77 10.64 15.68
C GLU A 31 -10.08 11.28 14.47
N GLY A 32 -9.21 12.27 14.71
CA GLY A 32 -8.43 12.94 13.66
C GLY A 32 -7.48 11.98 12.95
N TRP A 33 -6.88 11.05 13.70
CA TRP A 33 -6.06 9.97 13.13
C TRP A 33 -6.89 9.08 12.19
N TYR A 34 -8.09 8.63 12.60
CA TYR A 34 -8.96 7.83 11.73
C TYR A 34 -9.35 8.57 10.45
N GLN A 35 -9.70 9.86 10.55
CA GLN A 35 -10.02 10.70 9.39
C GLN A 35 -8.82 10.82 8.43
N GLN A 36 -7.61 10.93 8.97
CA GLN A 36 -6.39 10.95 8.16
C GLN A 36 -6.17 9.63 7.42
N ILE A 37 -6.39 8.49 8.08
CA ILE A 37 -6.29 7.17 7.45
C ILE A 37 -7.35 7.00 6.36
N GLU A 38 -8.63 7.29 6.63
CA GLU A 38 -9.70 7.23 5.62
C GLU A 38 -9.38 8.13 4.41
N SER A 39 -8.86 9.34 4.64
CA SER A 39 -8.46 10.26 3.56
C SER A 39 -7.35 9.67 2.68
N LEU A 40 -6.34 9.03 3.28
CA LEU A 40 -5.25 8.41 2.54
C LEU A 40 -5.70 7.16 1.76
N VAL A 41 -6.60 6.36 2.34
CA VAL A 41 -7.23 5.22 1.65
C VAL A 41 -7.97 5.70 0.40
N GLN A 42 -8.80 6.75 0.53
CA GLN A 42 -9.55 7.30 -0.60
C GLN A 42 -8.61 7.83 -1.69
N LYS A 43 -7.57 8.59 -1.30
CA LYS A 43 -6.57 9.11 -2.25
C LYS A 43 -5.81 8.01 -2.98
N ALA A 44 -5.49 6.91 -2.29
CA ALA A 44 -4.86 5.75 -2.90
C ALA A 44 -5.81 5.04 -3.87
N ALA A 45 -7.08 4.87 -3.51
CA ALA A 45 -8.09 4.25 -4.35
C ALA A 45 -8.40 5.07 -5.62
N ASP A 46 -8.43 6.40 -5.50
CA ASP A 46 -8.75 7.35 -6.58
C ASP A 46 -7.55 7.70 -7.48
N ALA A 47 -6.35 7.24 -7.14
CA ALA A 47 -5.16 7.52 -7.93
C ALA A 47 -5.29 6.95 -9.35
N SER A 48 -4.88 7.74 -10.34
CA SER A 48 -5.00 7.44 -11.77
C SER A 48 -4.11 6.31 -12.26
N ASP A 49 -3.06 6.01 -11.50
CA ASP A 49 -2.06 4.99 -11.80
C ASP A 49 -1.50 4.40 -10.51
N ASP A 50 -0.80 3.28 -10.66
CA ASP A 50 -0.21 2.60 -9.53
C ASP A 50 0.87 3.45 -8.83
N ASP A 51 1.66 4.25 -9.56
CA ASP A 51 2.75 5.03 -8.94
C ASP A 51 2.19 6.08 -7.98
N GLY A 52 1.08 6.73 -8.34
CA GLY A 52 0.33 7.63 -7.47
C GLY A 52 -0.28 6.89 -6.28
N ALA A 53 -0.90 5.74 -6.52
CA ALA A 53 -1.49 4.92 -5.45
C ALA A 53 -0.43 4.46 -4.44
N GLU A 54 0.72 3.98 -4.93
CA GLU A 54 1.84 3.51 -4.12
C GLU A 54 2.40 4.61 -3.21
N ARG A 55 2.44 5.88 -3.65
CA ARG A 55 2.85 7.00 -2.79
C ARG A 55 1.90 7.21 -1.61
N TYR A 56 0.59 7.16 -1.86
CA TYR A 56 -0.40 7.30 -0.79
C TYR A 56 -0.39 6.09 0.14
N LEU A 57 -0.19 4.87 -0.39
CA LEU A 57 0.01 3.66 0.41
C LEU A 57 1.26 3.74 1.29
N ASP A 58 2.39 4.24 0.78
CA ASP A 58 3.60 4.44 1.60
C ASP A 58 3.34 5.46 2.72
N MET A 59 2.67 6.58 2.43
CA MET A 59 2.28 7.57 3.44
C MET A 59 1.31 6.99 4.49
N LEU A 60 0.35 6.17 4.06
CA LEU A 60 -0.62 5.50 4.91
C LEU A 60 0.08 4.53 5.87
N LEU A 61 0.96 3.67 5.35
CA LEU A 61 1.75 2.74 6.15
C LEU A 61 2.64 3.47 7.17
N TRP A 62 3.24 4.60 6.76
CA TRP A 62 4.03 5.41 7.66
C TRP A 62 3.17 6.00 8.80
N CYS A 63 1.99 6.55 8.48
CA CYS A 63 1.07 7.08 9.51
C CYS A 63 0.60 6.00 10.50
N ILE A 64 0.39 4.77 10.03
CA ILE A 64 -0.02 3.64 10.88
C ILE A 64 1.12 3.19 11.79
N VAL A 65 2.35 3.11 11.28
CA VAL A 65 3.51 2.66 12.06
C VAL A 65 3.96 3.72 13.06
N ASP A 66 3.93 5.00 12.69
CA ASP A 66 4.42 6.10 13.52
C ASP A 66 3.44 6.46 14.64
N SER A 67 2.14 6.50 14.31
CA SER A 67 1.12 7.12 15.17
C SER A 67 -0.15 6.27 15.32
N GLY A 68 -0.17 5.02 14.83
CA GLY A 68 -1.36 4.18 14.84
C GLY A 68 -1.46 3.20 16.02
N PRO A 69 -2.65 2.60 16.24
CA PRO A 69 -2.81 1.45 17.10
C PRO A 69 -1.95 0.31 16.62
N LEU A 70 -0.90 -0.01 17.37
CA LEU A 70 -0.11 -1.23 17.22
C LEU A 70 -0.96 -2.45 17.65
N GLY A 71 -2.03 -2.71 16.92
CA GLY A 71 -3.01 -3.76 17.20
C GLY A 71 -3.16 -4.70 15.99
N LYS A 72 -3.22 -6.02 16.27
CA LYS A 72 -3.60 -7.00 15.25
C LYS A 72 -5.07 -6.75 14.86
N GLY A 73 -5.35 -6.53 13.58
CA GLY A 73 -6.71 -6.46 13.04
C GLY A 73 -7.21 -5.07 12.64
N PHE A 74 -6.36 -4.04 12.67
CA PHE A 74 -6.69 -2.77 12.05
C PHE A 74 -6.68 -2.89 10.51
N ALA A 75 -7.83 -2.67 9.88
CA ALA A 75 -8.02 -2.58 8.43
C ALA A 75 -7.20 -3.57 7.56
N PRO A 76 -7.48 -4.89 7.62
CA PRO A 76 -6.77 -5.93 6.86
C PRO A 76 -6.67 -5.69 5.34
N SER A 77 -7.58 -4.93 4.75
CA SER A 77 -7.50 -4.55 3.34
C SER A 77 -6.31 -3.63 3.03
N ILE A 78 -5.90 -2.78 3.97
CA ILE A 78 -4.68 -1.96 3.84
C ILE A 78 -3.45 -2.87 3.79
N ASP A 79 -3.39 -3.89 4.65
CA ASP A 79 -2.29 -4.87 4.65
C ASP A 79 -2.22 -5.63 3.32
N LYS A 80 -3.37 -6.04 2.76
CA LYS A 80 -3.42 -6.70 1.44
C LYS A 80 -2.92 -5.80 0.33
N ALA A 81 -3.31 -4.52 0.33
CA ALA A 81 -2.84 -3.55 -0.66
C ALA A 81 -1.32 -3.32 -0.54
N ALA A 82 -0.82 -3.20 0.69
CA ALA A 82 0.61 -3.09 0.97
C ALA A 82 1.39 -4.34 0.50
N ASP A 83 0.88 -5.54 0.77
CA ASP A 83 1.45 -6.80 0.31
C ASP A 83 1.51 -6.87 -1.22
N ALA A 84 0.45 -6.46 -1.90
CA ALA A 84 0.40 -6.39 -3.37
C ALA A 84 1.47 -5.42 -3.91
N MET A 85 1.59 -4.23 -3.31
CA MET A 85 2.62 -3.24 -3.64
C MET A 85 4.03 -3.83 -3.47
N GLN A 86 4.32 -4.44 -2.32
CA GLN A 86 5.63 -5.02 -2.05
C GLN A 86 5.97 -6.17 -3.01
N ARG A 87 4.99 -7.01 -3.35
CA ARG A 87 5.18 -8.08 -4.35
C ARG A 87 5.49 -7.50 -5.72
N LYS A 88 4.77 -6.47 -6.15
CA LYS A 88 5.00 -5.80 -7.44
C LYS A 88 6.39 -5.17 -7.50
N ARG A 89 6.79 -4.41 -6.47
CA ARG A 89 8.14 -3.83 -6.35
C ARG A 89 9.24 -4.89 -6.41
N LYS A 90 9.06 -6.01 -5.68
CA LYS A 90 9.99 -7.14 -5.69
C LYS A 90 10.10 -7.79 -7.08
N GLN A 91 8.99 -7.91 -7.82
CA GLN A 91 9.01 -8.42 -9.19
C GLN A 91 9.73 -7.47 -10.16
N ALA A 92 9.47 -6.16 -10.06
CA ALA A 92 10.15 -5.14 -10.87
C ALA A 92 11.67 -5.18 -10.64
N PHE A 93 12.10 -5.24 -9.38
CA PHE A 93 13.51 -5.35 -9.01
C PHE A 93 14.17 -6.62 -9.58
N LYS A 94 13.48 -7.77 -9.50
CA LYS A 94 13.98 -9.03 -10.10
C LYS A 94 14.15 -8.91 -11.61
N LYS A 95 13.15 -8.37 -12.32
CA LYS A 95 13.21 -8.17 -13.78
C LYS A 95 14.36 -7.24 -14.18
N GLN A 96 14.57 -6.16 -13.44
CA GLN A 96 15.69 -5.24 -13.69
C GLN A 96 17.04 -5.95 -13.53
N ARG A 97 17.23 -6.70 -12.43
CA ARG A 97 18.46 -7.47 -12.20
C ARG A 97 18.74 -8.50 -13.29
N GLU A 98 17.70 -9.17 -13.79
CA GLU A 98 17.83 -10.11 -14.91
C GLU A 98 18.21 -9.41 -16.22
N SER A 99 17.61 -8.26 -16.49
CA SER A 99 17.96 -7.42 -17.65
C SER A 99 19.42 -6.96 -17.61
N ASP A 100 19.88 -6.45 -16.46
CA ASP A 100 21.26 -6.00 -16.27
C ASP A 100 22.25 -7.14 -16.46
N ARG A 101 21.94 -8.33 -15.93
CA ARG A 101 22.77 -9.53 -16.11
C ARG A 101 22.84 -9.96 -17.58
N ARG A 102 21.72 -9.92 -18.31
CA ARG A 102 21.69 -10.24 -19.75
C ARG A 102 22.49 -9.23 -20.57
N SER A 103 22.39 -7.94 -20.25
CA SER A 103 23.15 -6.88 -20.92
C SER A 103 24.66 -7.08 -20.75
N ARG A 104 25.12 -7.31 -19.51
CA ARG A 104 26.54 -7.59 -19.22
C ARG A 104 27.06 -8.79 -20.01
N ASN A 105 26.34 -9.92 -19.98
CA ASN A 105 26.74 -11.13 -20.70
C ASN A 105 26.77 -10.96 -22.23
N ARG A 106 25.96 -10.05 -22.79
CA ARG A 106 25.97 -9.75 -24.23
C ARG A 106 27.23 -8.98 -24.61
N THR A 107 27.60 -7.96 -23.83
CA THR A 107 28.81 -7.18 -24.05
C THR A 107 30.08 -8.04 -23.94
N SER A 108 30.12 -9.00 -23.00
CA SER A 108 31.25 -9.93 -22.85
C SER A 108 31.45 -10.90 -24.01
N ARG A 109 30.39 -11.15 -24.81
CA ARG A 109 30.43 -12.07 -25.97
C ARG A 109 30.72 -11.35 -27.29
N SER A 110 30.63 -10.02 -27.30
CA SER A 110 30.89 -9.17 -28.47
C SER A 110 32.27 -8.51 -28.44
N SER A 111 33.11 -8.87 -27.44
CA SER A 111 34.50 -8.43 -27.29
C SER A 111 35.46 -9.59 -27.55
#